data_AF-A0AAD4DTU6-F1
#
_entry.id   AF-A0AAD4DTU6-F1
#
_cell.length_a   1.000
_cell.length_b   1.000
_cell.length_c   1.000
_cell.angle_alpha   90.00
_cell.angle_beta   90.00
_cell.angle_gamma   90.00
#
_symmetry.space_group_name_H-M   'P 1'
#
loop_
_entity.id
_entity.type
_entity.pdbx_description
1 polymer ?
#
loop_
_entity_poly.entity_id
_entity_poly.type
_entity_poly.pdbx_seq_one_letter_code
_entity_poly.pdbx_strand_id
1 'polypeptide(L)'
;MFNSACKTFPSISRDILTFQTNQLDVCDGHYVEITAEVWSDIVDLLHVVEVTQRVKMTLPVPLPLDDWAISLPDNQSAPGQVDDQDSSRNDDEVWDIVPILSERVSESDDQVTVKLVSQSGKIKTITVSREMQVDKLVADASEILGCHLALIDAIFGGVRMHANRTIGSYNIEDGDSINIRVNDFTRIRKPVIYLYSPSDIDVSVKLSLIPEWKLSVIYPIVTTEDHGRRLEWNVHTHQDGSLTERDSGLNVSYLFWEAETNSQAASKPQPVDTFNPASSSLDDTDSIVTPVDKVTVYLDNSLKVLGLHPEARTSFITYWLPSILKHEYVALRFVPQAAFERAASLRISPQPDVVTRVFMLFKGIRKEDLANWTSAQNKAEKDVAWWVNVVGVDPARAGDVTLFRALEWGGMEVLI
;
A
#
# COMPACT_ATOMS: atom_id res chain seq x y z
N MET A 1 25.20 1.73 -24.27
CA MET A 1 25.71 1.58 -22.89
C MET A 1 26.25 0.18 -22.61
N PHE A 2 25.52 -0.90 -22.91
CA PHE A 2 25.93 -2.29 -22.69
C PHE A 2 27.37 -2.63 -23.16
N ASN A 3 27.69 -2.28 -24.42
CA ASN A 3 29.04 -2.47 -24.97
C ASN A 3 30.13 -1.63 -24.27
N SER A 4 29.75 -0.51 -23.65
CA SER A 4 30.66 0.31 -22.83
C SER A 4 30.88 -0.32 -21.47
N ALA A 5 29.83 -0.83 -20.82
CA ALA A 5 29.93 -1.55 -19.55
C ALA A 5 30.81 -2.80 -19.66
N CYS A 6 30.67 -3.59 -20.74
CA CYS A 6 31.54 -4.75 -20.99
C CYS A 6 33.01 -4.38 -21.22
N LYS A 7 33.29 -3.17 -21.73
CA LYS A 7 34.67 -2.66 -21.88
C LYS A 7 35.24 -2.18 -20.54
N THR A 8 34.42 -1.55 -19.70
CA THR A 8 34.81 -1.02 -18.39
C THR A 8 34.96 -2.13 -17.34
N PHE A 9 34.16 -3.21 -17.43
CA PHE A 9 34.14 -4.33 -16.48
C PHE A 9 34.42 -5.68 -17.18
N PRO A 10 35.63 -5.91 -17.70
CA PRO A 10 35.95 -7.11 -18.49
C PRO A 10 35.92 -8.42 -17.67
N SER A 11 35.93 -8.34 -16.34
CA SER A 11 35.88 -9.49 -15.43
C SER A 11 34.47 -10.05 -15.23
N ILE A 12 33.42 -9.33 -15.64
CA ILE A 12 32.02 -9.78 -15.53
C ILE A 12 31.59 -10.33 -16.88
N SER A 13 31.19 -11.61 -16.91
CA SER A 13 30.70 -12.22 -18.15
C SER A 13 29.46 -11.49 -18.66
N ARG A 14 29.36 -11.38 -19.98
CA ARG A 14 28.26 -10.70 -20.68
C ARG A 14 26.89 -11.23 -20.28
N ASP A 15 26.81 -12.53 -20.01
CA ASP A 15 25.55 -13.25 -19.79
C ASP A 15 25.00 -13.11 -18.36
N ILE A 16 25.75 -12.46 -17.47
CA ILE A 16 25.37 -12.26 -16.06
C ILE A 16 25.44 -10.79 -15.65
N LEU A 17 25.74 -9.89 -16.58
CA LEU A 17 25.84 -8.46 -16.33
C LEU A 17 24.44 -7.84 -16.40
N THR A 18 24.01 -7.22 -15.31
CA THR A 18 22.69 -6.58 -15.16
C THR A 18 22.84 -5.10 -14.84
N PHE A 19 21.85 -4.30 -15.21
CA PHE A 19 21.79 -2.87 -14.90
C PHE A 19 20.66 -2.64 -13.91
N GLN A 20 20.87 -1.81 -12.90
CA GLN A 20 19.87 -1.50 -11.89
C GLN A 20 19.73 0.01 -11.69
N THR A 21 18.53 0.44 -11.29
CA THR A 21 18.22 1.81 -10.89
C THR A 21 17.29 1.83 -9.69
N ASN A 22 17.40 2.87 -8.87
CA ASN A 22 16.45 3.22 -7.83
C ASN A 22 15.83 4.61 -8.04
N GLN A 23 16.09 5.24 -9.20
CA GLN A 23 15.74 6.64 -9.48
C GLN A 23 14.33 6.82 -10.03
N LEU A 24 13.66 5.73 -10.43
CA LEU A 24 12.31 5.80 -10.95
C LEU A 24 11.30 5.66 -9.81
N ASP A 25 10.16 6.32 -9.93
CA ASP A 25 9.08 6.26 -8.92
C ASP A 25 8.60 4.81 -8.67
N VAL A 26 8.70 3.94 -9.68
CA VAL A 26 8.38 2.49 -9.58
C VAL A 26 9.34 1.70 -8.68
N CYS A 27 10.53 2.25 -8.42
CA CYS A 27 11.55 1.58 -7.63
C CYS A 27 11.25 1.61 -6.12
N ASP A 28 10.44 2.56 -5.64
CA ASP A 28 10.10 2.75 -4.20
C ASP A 28 11.36 2.67 -3.29
N GLY A 29 12.45 3.30 -3.73
CA GLY A 29 13.74 3.31 -3.03
C GLY A 29 14.60 2.05 -3.15
N HIS A 30 14.12 0.99 -3.81
CA HIS A 30 14.85 -0.26 -4.04
C HIS A 30 15.55 -0.28 -5.41
N TYR A 31 16.68 -0.97 -5.50
CA TYR A 31 17.33 -1.19 -6.79
C TYR A 31 16.56 -2.22 -7.62
N VAL A 32 16.04 -1.80 -8.76
CA VAL A 32 15.27 -2.63 -9.69
C VAL A 32 16.09 -2.85 -10.96
N GLU A 33 16.08 -4.08 -11.47
CA GLU A 33 16.74 -4.45 -12.71
C GLU A 33 16.09 -3.77 -13.93
N ILE A 34 16.91 -3.07 -14.71
CA ILE A 34 16.52 -2.49 -15.98
C ILE A 34 16.66 -3.57 -17.05
N THR A 35 15.53 -4.05 -17.56
CA THR A 35 15.50 -4.98 -18.69
C THR A 35 15.75 -4.24 -20.00
N ALA A 36 16.16 -4.98 -21.04
CA ALA A 36 16.43 -4.39 -22.36
C ALA A 36 15.18 -3.75 -22.99
N GLU A 37 14.00 -4.25 -22.62
CA GLU A 37 12.69 -3.83 -23.18
C GLU A 37 12.28 -2.44 -22.71
N VAL A 38 12.56 -2.09 -21.45
CA VAL A 38 12.19 -0.78 -20.88
C VAL A 38 13.28 0.28 -21.07
N TRP A 39 14.45 -0.12 -21.58
CA TRP A 39 15.64 0.73 -21.63
C TRP A 39 15.41 2.02 -22.42
N SER A 40 14.78 1.93 -23.61
CA SER A 40 14.50 3.11 -24.45
C SER A 40 13.60 4.13 -23.78
N ASP A 41 12.74 3.68 -22.87
CA ASP A 41 11.66 4.48 -22.31
C ASP A 41 12.12 5.24 -21.06
N ILE A 42 13.13 4.71 -20.37
CA ILE A 42 13.62 5.28 -19.11
C ILE A 42 14.99 5.95 -19.26
N VAL A 43 15.73 5.74 -20.36
CA VAL A 43 17.13 6.18 -20.48
C VAL A 43 17.30 7.69 -20.27
N ASP A 44 16.35 8.51 -20.72
CA ASP A 44 16.39 9.96 -20.56
C ASP A 44 16.04 10.42 -19.13
N LEU A 45 15.48 9.53 -18.31
CA LEU A 45 15.13 9.74 -16.89
C LEU A 45 16.24 9.26 -15.94
N LEU A 46 17.27 8.58 -16.46
CA LEU A 46 18.34 8.00 -15.66
C LEU A 46 19.56 8.92 -15.60
N HIS A 47 19.93 9.32 -14.38
CA HIS A 47 21.18 10.04 -14.13
C HIS A 47 22.32 9.12 -13.70
N VAL A 48 22.00 8.01 -13.02
CA VAL A 48 22.96 7.00 -12.57
C VAL A 48 22.39 5.61 -12.79
N VAL A 49 23.21 4.69 -13.28
CA VAL A 49 22.86 3.27 -13.46
C VAL A 49 23.93 2.43 -12.77
N GLU A 50 23.50 1.53 -11.89
CA GLU A 50 24.39 0.59 -11.21
C GLU A 50 24.57 -0.67 -12.06
N VAL A 51 25.81 -1.15 -12.19
CA VAL A 51 26.14 -2.37 -12.93
C VAL A 51 26.40 -3.48 -11.92
N THR A 52 25.59 -4.53 -11.97
CA THR A 52 25.65 -5.66 -11.04
C THR A 52 25.86 -6.99 -11.75
N GLN A 53 26.28 -8.02 -11.01
CA GLN A 53 26.45 -9.38 -11.51
C GLN A 53 25.36 -10.29 -10.94
N ARG A 54 24.56 -10.91 -11.81
CA ARG A 54 23.54 -11.91 -11.42
C ARG A 54 24.21 -13.20 -10.94
N VAL A 55 23.85 -13.68 -9.76
CA VAL A 55 24.29 -14.98 -9.23
C VAL A 55 23.52 -16.09 -9.96
N LYS A 56 24.22 -16.99 -10.65
CA LYS A 56 23.60 -18.18 -11.26
C LYS A 56 23.10 -19.11 -10.15
N MET A 57 21.79 -19.22 -9.96
CA MET A 57 21.20 -20.30 -9.16
C MET A 57 21.36 -21.63 -9.91
N THR A 58 22.22 -22.51 -9.39
CA THR A 58 22.23 -23.93 -9.77
C THR A 58 21.06 -24.62 -9.06
N LEU A 59 20.09 -25.11 -9.82
CA LEU A 59 19.00 -25.94 -9.30
C LEU A 59 19.57 -27.25 -8.68
N PRO A 60 18.98 -27.80 -7.61
CA PRO A 60 19.37 -29.10 -7.09
C PRO A 60 19.10 -30.20 -8.10
N VAL A 61 20.01 -31.18 -8.18
CA VAL A 61 19.87 -32.39 -9.00
C VAL A 61 18.60 -33.17 -8.57
N PRO A 62 17.71 -33.57 -9.50
CA PRO A 62 16.55 -34.39 -9.15
C PRO A 62 16.99 -35.76 -8.61
N LEU A 63 16.39 -36.19 -7.50
CA LEU A 63 16.55 -37.55 -6.97
C LEU A 63 15.91 -38.59 -7.92
N PRO A 64 16.40 -39.84 -7.96
CA PRO A 64 15.89 -40.87 -8.87
C PRO A 64 14.45 -41.26 -8.51
N LEU A 65 13.60 -41.41 -9.54
CA LEU A 65 12.27 -41.99 -9.45
C LEU A 65 12.38 -43.51 -9.44
N ASP A 66 12.03 -44.15 -8.32
CA ASP A 66 11.80 -45.60 -8.25
C ASP A 66 10.31 -45.93 -8.44
N ASP A 67 10.11 -47.04 -9.15
CA ASP A 67 8.90 -47.59 -9.75
C ASP A 67 7.67 -47.76 -8.84
N TRP A 68 6.52 -47.34 -9.36
CA TRP A 68 5.24 -48.00 -9.12
C TRP A 68 4.33 -47.82 -10.33
N ALA A 69 4.47 -48.74 -11.28
CA ALA A 69 3.57 -48.93 -12.41
C ALA A 69 2.24 -49.54 -11.95
N ILE A 70 1.12 -48.93 -12.36
CA ILE A 70 -0.17 -49.62 -12.49
C ILE A 70 -0.68 -49.36 -13.90
N SER A 71 -0.81 -50.47 -14.64
CA SER A 71 -1.11 -50.58 -16.07
C SER A 71 -2.57 -50.23 -16.40
N LEU A 72 -2.78 -49.58 -17.54
CA LEU A 72 -4.06 -49.57 -18.27
C LEU A 72 -3.91 -50.44 -19.52
N PRO A 73 -4.90 -51.28 -19.89
CA PRO A 73 -4.88 -52.01 -21.14
C PRO A 73 -5.51 -51.21 -22.29
N ASP A 74 -4.80 -51.21 -23.42
CA ASP A 74 -5.28 -50.88 -24.76
C ASP A 74 -6.49 -51.75 -25.15
N ASN A 75 -7.48 -51.20 -25.88
CA ASN A 75 -7.65 -51.57 -27.29
C ASN A 75 -8.64 -50.68 -28.08
N GLN A 76 -8.35 -50.64 -29.37
CA GLN A 76 -8.89 -49.90 -30.51
C GLN A 76 -10.37 -50.16 -30.86
N SER A 77 -11.02 -49.21 -31.53
CA SER A 77 -11.41 -49.28 -32.98
C SER A 77 -12.59 -48.35 -33.32
N ALA A 78 -12.46 -47.57 -34.41
CA ALA A 78 -13.56 -47.05 -35.25
C ALA A 78 -14.00 -48.16 -36.25
N PRO A 79 -15.04 -48.07 -37.12
CA PRO A 79 -15.66 -46.87 -37.74
C PRO A 79 -17.20 -46.95 -38.02
N GLY A 80 -17.77 -45.94 -38.68
CA GLY A 80 -19.07 -46.05 -39.36
C GLY A 80 -19.69 -44.73 -39.86
N GLN A 81 -19.70 -44.55 -41.19
CA GLN A 81 -20.50 -43.57 -41.96
C GLN A 81 -22.01 -43.86 -41.86
N VAL A 82 -22.88 -42.85 -42.03
CA VAL A 82 -24.03 -42.85 -42.97
C VAL A 82 -24.39 -41.39 -43.36
N ASP A 83 -24.49 -41.20 -44.68
CA ASP A 83 -25.30 -40.32 -45.56
C ASP A 83 -26.52 -39.57 -44.95
N ASP A 84 -27.15 -38.54 -45.54
CA ASP A 84 -27.39 -38.21 -46.95
C ASP A 84 -28.09 -36.82 -47.07
N GLN A 85 -27.86 -36.13 -48.21
CA GLN A 85 -28.84 -35.38 -49.06
C GLN A 85 -29.70 -34.20 -48.52
N ASP A 86 -30.12 -33.16 -49.27
CA ASP A 86 -29.99 -32.75 -50.68
C ASP A 86 -30.57 -31.31 -50.86
N SER A 87 -30.17 -30.64 -51.97
CA SER A 87 -30.97 -29.72 -52.81
C SER A 87 -31.32 -28.29 -52.30
N SER A 88 -31.36 -27.22 -53.10
CA SER A 88 -31.00 -26.94 -54.51
C SER A 88 -31.26 -25.45 -54.86
N ARG A 89 -30.50 -24.90 -55.83
CA ARG A 89 -30.85 -23.93 -56.93
C ARG A 89 -31.26 -22.46 -56.60
N ASN A 90 -30.50 -21.45 -57.07
CA ASN A 90 -30.53 -20.72 -58.39
C ASN A 90 -31.78 -19.80 -58.56
N ASP A 91 -31.79 -18.55 -59.03
CA ASP A 91 -30.94 -17.68 -59.86
C ASP A 91 -31.27 -16.17 -59.60
N ASP A 92 -30.33 -15.29 -59.95
CA ASP A 92 -30.40 -13.94 -60.56
C ASP A 92 -31.62 -12.99 -60.38
N GLU A 93 -31.37 -11.74 -59.96
CA GLU A 93 -31.61 -10.53 -60.77
C GLU A 93 -31.19 -9.21 -60.07
N VAL A 94 -30.57 -8.33 -60.84
CA VAL A 94 -30.07 -6.98 -60.50
C VAL A 94 -31.14 -5.93 -60.82
N TRP A 95 -31.38 -4.97 -59.91
CA TRP A 95 -31.84 -3.63 -60.27
C TRP A 95 -31.21 -2.56 -59.35
N ASP A 96 -30.41 -1.70 -59.97
CA ASP A 96 -29.89 -0.44 -59.41
C ASP A 96 -31.04 0.54 -59.09
N ILE A 97 -31.11 1.01 -57.84
CA ILE A 97 -31.62 2.34 -57.50
C ILE A 97 -30.80 2.90 -56.33
N VAL A 98 -29.99 3.91 -56.61
CA VAL A 98 -29.40 4.81 -55.62
C VAL A 98 -30.42 5.91 -55.29
N PRO A 99 -30.60 6.24 -54.00
CA PRO A 99 -30.63 7.65 -53.65
C PRO A 99 -29.68 7.97 -52.49
N ILE A 100 -28.79 8.90 -52.81
CA ILE A 100 -28.04 9.84 -51.97
C ILE A 100 -28.65 9.99 -50.56
N LEU A 101 -27.95 9.48 -49.56
CA LEU A 101 -28.08 9.91 -48.17
C LEU A 101 -26.70 10.29 -47.65
N SER A 102 -26.66 11.48 -47.06
CA SER A 102 -25.54 12.12 -46.41
C SER A 102 -24.69 11.14 -45.58
N GLU A 103 -23.45 10.91 -46.02
CA GLU A 103 -22.39 10.48 -45.11
C GLU A 103 -22.14 11.62 -44.12
N ARG A 104 -22.87 11.58 -43.00
CA ARG A 104 -22.29 12.00 -41.74
C ARG A 104 -21.16 11.00 -41.51
N VAL A 105 -19.93 11.49 -41.61
CA VAL A 105 -18.75 10.83 -41.05
C VAL A 105 -19.12 10.53 -39.59
N SER A 106 -19.40 9.27 -39.30
CA SER A 106 -19.41 8.77 -37.94
C SER A 106 -17.98 8.95 -37.45
N GLU A 107 -17.76 9.84 -36.48
CA GLU A 107 -16.60 9.76 -35.59
C GLU A 107 -16.54 8.30 -35.13
N SER A 108 -15.56 7.55 -35.62
CA SER A 108 -15.30 6.22 -35.13
C SER A 108 -14.93 6.40 -33.67
N ASP A 109 -15.83 6.02 -32.77
CA ASP A 109 -15.54 5.93 -31.36
C ASP A 109 -14.45 4.86 -31.24
N ASP A 110 -13.18 5.30 -31.16
CA ASP A 110 -12.00 4.45 -31.17
C ASP A 110 -11.95 3.70 -29.83
N GLN A 111 -12.69 2.59 -29.81
CA GLN A 111 -12.91 1.76 -28.65
C GLN A 111 -12.05 0.49 -28.73
N VAL A 112 -11.66 -0.01 -27.57
CA VAL A 112 -10.92 -1.25 -27.41
C VAL A 112 -11.61 -2.15 -26.38
N THR A 113 -11.70 -3.44 -26.69
CA THR A 113 -12.23 -4.44 -25.76
C THR A 113 -11.08 -4.98 -24.93
N VAL A 114 -11.18 -4.89 -23.60
CA VAL A 114 -10.13 -5.33 -22.67
C VAL A 114 -10.69 -6.30 -21.62
N LYS A 115 -9.82 -7.18 -21.13
CA LYS A 115 -10.12 -8.12 -20.04
C LYS A 115 -9.56 -7.54 -18.74
N LEU A 116 -10.43 -7.19 -17.81
CA LEU A 116 -10.06 -6.88 -16.44
C LEU A 116 -9.87 -8.19 -15.67
N VAL A 117 -8.66 -8.40 -15.14
CA VAL A 117 -8.31 -9.61 -14.38
C VAL A 117 -8.10 -9.24 -12.92
N SER A 118 -8.95 -9.73 -12.02
CA SER A 118 -8.79 -9.51 -10.57
C SER A 118 -7.69 -10.40 -9.97
N GLN A 119 -7.21 -10.05 -8.77
CA GLN A 119 -6.28 -10.90 -8.00
C GLN A 119 -6.83 -12.30 -7.69
N SER A 120 -8.16 -12.44 -7.56
CA SER A 120 -8.82 -13.73 -7.35
C SER A 120 -8.96 -14.57 -8.62
N GLY A 121 -8.46 -14.07 -9.77
CA GLY A 121 -8.54 -14.72 -11.08
C GLY A 121 -9.89 -14.53 -11.79
N LYS A 122 -10.78 -13.66 -11.27
CA LYS A 122 -12.05 -13.34 -11.93
C LYS A 122 -11.76 -12.42 -13.12
N ILE A 123 -12.28 -12.79 -14.29
CA ILE A 123 -12.10 -12.04 -15.53
C ILE A 123 -13.42 -11.38 -15.91
N LYS A 124 -13.38 -10.09 -16.23
CA LYS A 124 -14.51 -9.35 -16.82
C LYS A 124 -14.06 -8.64 -18.09
N THR A 125 -14.76 -8.87 -19.19
CA THR A 125 -14.53 -8.14 -20.44
C THR A 125 -15.36 -6.86 -20.46
N ILE A 126 -14.73 -5.75 -20.82
CA ILE A 126 -15.36 -4.44 -21.00
C ILE A 126 -14.88 -3.79 -22.30
N THR A 127 -15.66 -2.86 -22.82
CA THR A 127 -15.28 -2.05 -23.99
C THR A 127 -15.10 -0.62 -23.52
N VAL A 128 -13.94 -0.03 -23.80
CA VAL A 128 -13.56 1.31 -23.34
C VAL A 128 -13.03 2.16 -24.50
N SER A 129 -13.31 3.46 -24.47
CA SER A 129 -12.71 4.41 -25.42
C SER A 129 -11.21 4.53 -25.16
N ARG A 130 -10.39 4.61 -26.21
CA ARG A 130 -8.94 4.86 -26.09
C ARG A 130 -8.62 6.22 -25.49
N GLU A 131 -9.55 7.17 -25.56
CA GLU A 131 -9.41 8.49 -24.95
C GLU A 131 -9.80 8.52 -23.46
N MET A 132 -10.43 7.44 -22.95
CA MET A 132 -10.76 7.30 -21.54
C MET A 132 -9.50 7.42 -20.68
N GLN A 133 -9.57 8.19 -19.60
CA GLN A 133 -8.51 8.24 -18.59
C GLN A 133 -8.52 6.99 -17.71
N VAL A 134 -7.35 6.60 -17.22
CA VAL A 134 -7.18 5.40 -16.39
C VAL A 134 -7.97 5.51 -15.08
N ASP A 135 -8.14 6.69 -14.51
CA ASP A 135 -8.96 6.90 -13.31
C ASP A 135 -10.42 6.48 -13.49
N LYS A 136 -11.02 6.75 -14.66
CA LYS A 136 -12.38 6.32 -15.01
C LYS A 136 -12.46 4.81 -15.22
N LEU A 137 -11.45 4.21 -15.87
CA LEU A 137 -11.35 2.76 -16.00
C LEU A 137 -11.31 2.08 -14.62
N VAL A 138 -10.49 2.63 -13.72
CA VAL A 138 -10.38 2.16 -12.33
C VAL A 138 -11.71 2.35 -11.60
N ALA A 139 -12.45 3.41 -11.90
CA ALA A 139 -13.78 3.63 -11.35
C ALA A 139 -14.82 2.61 -11.78
N ASP A 140 -14.89 2.32 -13.07
CA ASP A 140 -15.76 1.28 -13.60
C ASP A 140 -15.36 -0.11 -13.04
N ALA A 141 -14.05 -0.38 -12.95
CA ALA A 141 -13.53 -1.62 -12.37
C ALA A 141 -13.92 -1.78 -10.88
N SER A 142 -13.90 -0.69 -10.11
CA SER A 142 -14.33 -0.65 -8.71
C SER A 142 -15.79 -1.08 -8.54
N GLU A 143 -16.70 -0.48 -9.33
CA GLU A 143 -18.13 -0.82 -9.30
C GLU A 143 -18.38 -2.27 -9.72
N ILE A 144 -17.71 -2.73 -10.77
CA ILE A 144 -17.85 -4.08 -11.33
C ILE A 144 -17.36 -5.16 -10.35
N LEU A 145 -16.26 -4.88 -9.64
CA LEU A 145 -15.61 -5.84 -8.76
C LEU A 145 -16.07 -5.71 -7.30
N GLY A 146 -16.82 -4.66 -6.96
CA GLY A 146 -17.31 -4.42 -5.60
C GLY A 146 -16.19 -4.10 -4.61
N CYS A 147 -15.13 -3.43 -5.06
CA CYS A 147 -13.95 -3.07 -4.27
C CYS A 147 -13.72 -1.55 -4.33
N HIS A 148 -13.13 -0.94 -3.31
CA HIS A 148 -13.01 0.52 -3.21
C HIS A 148 -11.95 1.10 -4.17
N LEU A 149 -12.26 2.23 -4.81
CA LEU A 149 -11.45 2.94 -5.82
C LEU A 149 -9.97 3.08 -5.44
N ALA A 150 -9.69 3.49 -4.21
CA ALA A 150 -8.36 3.67 -3.61
C ALA A 150 -7.39 2.57 -3.78
N LEU A 151 -7.96 1.39 -3.70
CA LEU A 151 -7.21 0.20 -3.50
C LEU A 151 -6.84 -0.33 -4.87
N ILE A 152 -7.32 0.23 -5.98
CA ILE A 152 -7.18 -0.39 -7.28
C ILE A 152 -6.04 0.24 -8.07
N ASP A 153 -5.03 -0.57 -8.35
CA ASP A 153 -4.05 -0.31 -9.40
C ASP A 153 -4.39 -1.12 -10.64
N ALA A 154 -4.50 -0.42 -11.78
CA ALA A 154 -4.51 -1.04 -13.09
C ALA A 154 -3.07 -1.30 -13.55
N ILE A 155 -2.76 -2.53 -13.93
CA ILE A 155 -1.43 -2.96 -14.35
C ILE A 155 -1.51 -3.58 -15.75
N PHE A 156 -0.80 -2.99 -16.70
CA PHE A 156 -0.70 -3.48 -18.07
C PHE A 156 0.77 -3.75 -18.43
N GLY A 157 1.08 -4.92 -19.00
CA GLY A 157 2.46 -5.29 -19.33
C GLY A 157 3.42 -5.33 -18.14
N GLY A 158 2.91 -5.49 -16.91
CA GLY A 158 3.70 -5.41 -15.67
C GLY A 158 3.96 -3.98 -15.16
N VAL A 159 3.47 -2.96 -15.86
CA VAL A 159 3.62 -1.55 -15.49
C VAL A 159 2.33 -1.01 -14.90
N ARG A 160 2.44 -0.27 -13.79
CA ARG A 160 1.31 0.45 -13.19
C ARG A 160 0.84 1.56 -14.14
N MET A 161 -0.44 1.57 -14.45
CA MET A 161 -1.07 2.60 -15.27
C MET A 161 -1.30 3.86 -14.43
N HIS A 162 -1.01 5.03 -14.99
CA HIS A 162 -1.12 6.32 -14.33
C HIS A 162 -2.50 6.90 -14.54
N ALA A 163 -3.15 7.32 -13.46
CA ALA A 163 -4.53 7.83 -13.43
C ALA A 163 -4.81 8.94 -14.47
N ASN A 164 -3.85 9.84 -14.70
CA ASN A 164 -3.99 10.99 -15.60
C ASN A 164 -3.69 10.69 -17.08
N ARG A 165 -3.29 9.46 -17.42
CA ARG A 165 -3.04 9.05 -18.81
C ARG A 165 -4.27 8.38 -19.41
N THR A 166 -4.34 8.37 -20.74
CA THR A 166 -5.41 7.70 -21.47
C THR A 166 -5.10 6.22 -21.71
N ILE A 167 -6.12 5.40 -21.92
CA ILE A 167 -5.97 3.98 -22.27
C ILE A 167 -5.10 3.82 -23.53
N GLY A 168 -5.34 4.65 -24.55
CA GLY A 168 -4.57 4.64 -25.80
C GLY A 168 -3.08 4.89 -25.62
N SER A 169 -2.66 5.61 -24.58
CA SER A 169 -1.24 5.90 -24.32
C SER A 169 -0.41 4.69 -23.91
N TYR A 170 -1.06 3.57 -23.58
CA TYR A 170 -0.44 2.29 -23.21
C TYR A 170 -0.36 1.31 -24.38
N ASN A 171 -0.78 1.72 -25.59
CA ASN A 171 -0.83 0.85 -26.78
C ASN A 171 -1.60 -0.46 -26.56
N ILE A 172 -2.68 -0.39 -25.76
CA ILE A 172 -3.53 -1.55 -25.47
C ILE A 172 -4.31 -1.95 -26.72
N GLU A 173 -4.29 -3.23 -27.07
CA GLU A 173 -4.97 -3.80 -28.23
C GLU A 173 -6.25 -4.56 -27.84
N ASP A 174 -7.05 -4.92 -28.83
CA ASP A 174 -8.31 -5.63 -28.59
C ASP A 174 -8.04 -7.04 -28.04
N GLY A 175 -8.69 -7.36 -26.93
CA GLY A 175 -8.56 -8.64 -26.22
C GLY A 175 -7.46 -8.71 -25.16
N ASP A 176 -6.69 -7.63 -25.00
CA ASP A 176 -5.62 -7.51 -24.00
C ASP A 176 -6.12 -7.57 -22.56
N SER A 177 -5.21 -7.91 -21.65
CA SER A 177 -5.52 -8.08 -20.22
C SER A 177 -4.92 -6.95 -19.37
N ILE A 178 -5.78 -6.26 -18.65
CA ILE A 178 -5.40 -5.30 -17.61
C ILE A 178 -5.60 -5.97 -16.26
N ASN A 179 -4.52 -6.15 -15.52
CA ASN A 179 -4.56 -6.73 -14.19
C ASN A 179 -5.01 -5.68 -13.19
N ILE A 180 -6.11 -5.94 -12.50
CA ILE A 180 -6.64 -5.12 -11.42
C ILE A 180 -6.09 -5.65 -10.11
N ARG A 181 -5.13 -4.90 -9.55
CA ARG A 181 -4.53 -5.18 -8.26
C ARG A 181 -5.23 -4.35 -7.19
N VAL A 182 -5.85 -5.02 -6.24
CA VAL A 182 -6.31 -4.38 -5.01
C VAL A 182 -5.13 -4.29 -4.02
N ASN A 183 -4.56 -3.10 -3.84
CA ASN A 183 -3.66 -2.72 -2.77
C ASN A 183 -4.41 -2.74 -1.43
N ASP A 184 -4.70 -3.92 -0.93
CA ASP A 184 -5.32 -4.13 0.39
C ASP A 184 -4.39 -3.85 1.58
N PHE A 185 -3.18 -3.33 1.33
CA PHE A 185 -2.22 -3.05 2.39
C PHE A 185 -2.43 -1.63 2.93
N THR A 186 -3.44 -1.44 3.78
CA THR A 186 -3.36 -0.34 4.75
C THR A 186 -2.20 -0.62 5.69
N ARG A 187 -1.29 0.33 5.80
CA ARG A 187 -0.08 0.20 6.60
C ARG A 187 -0.16 1.16 7.77
N ILE A 188 -0.08 0.61 8.98
CA ILE A 188 0.33 1.42 10.14
C ILE A 188 1.82 1.65 9.96
N ARG A 189 2.21 2.92 9.90
CA ARG A 189 3.61 3.29 9.74
C ARG A 189 4.11 4.05 10.95
N LYS A 190 5.34 3.71 11.34
CA LYS A 190 6.11 4.33 12.41
C LYS A 190 5.35 4.57 13.73
N PRO A 191 4.68 3.57 14.31
CA PRO A 191 4.61 3.47 15.75
C PRO A 191 6.01 3.50 16.39
N VAL A 192 6.25 4.51 17.20
CA VAL A 192 7.49 4.68 17.97
C VAL A 192 7.15 4.77 19.44
N ILE A 193 7.80 3.96 20.28
CA ILE A 193 7.58 3.87 21.72
C ILE A 193 8.82 4.37 22.46
N TYR A 194 8.65 5.44 23.23
CA TYR A 194 9.62 5.97 24.16
C TYR A 194 9.28 5.53 25.57
N LEU A 195 10.30 5.24 26.38
CA LEU A 195 10.16 4.94 27.80
C LEU A 195 11.01 5.93 28.59
N TYR A 196 10.41 6.58 29.58
CA TYR A 196 11.08 7.55 30.44
C TYR A 196 10.87 7.17 31.89
N SER A 197 11.94 6.81 32.59
CA SER A 197 11.90 6.43 34.00
C SER A 197 12.76 7.38 34.85
N PRO A 198 12.33 7.73 36.09
CA PRO A 198 13.14 8.53 37.00
C PRO A 198 14.40 7.80 37.51
N SER A 199 14.50 6.49 37.28
CA SER A 199 15.66 5.66 37.58
C SER A 199 15.87 4.58 36.53
N ASP A 200 17.10 4.09 36.41
CA ASP A 200 17.42 2.98 35.53
C ASP A 200 16.66 1.72 35.96
N ILE A 201 15.87 1.15 35.04
CA ILE A 201 15.00 -0.01 35.31
C ILE A 201 14.93 -0.97 34.13
N ASP A 202 14.67 -2.24 34.44
CA ASP A 202 14.33 -3.23 33.43
C ASP A 202 12.85 -3.21 33.08
N VAL A 203 12.57 -3.22 31.79
CA VAL A 203 11.24 -3.09 31.23
C VAL A 203 11.01 -4.17 30.17
N SER A 204 9.93 -4.93 30.33
CA SER A 204 9.35 -5.79 29.30
C SER A 204 8.23 -5.05 28.59
N VAL A 205 8.29 -4.98 27.26
CA VAL A 205 7.29 -4.34 26.39
C VAL A 205 6.72 -5.39 25.45
N LYS A 206 5.44 -5.74 25.67
CA LYS A 206 4.71 -6.74 24.89
C LYS A 206 3.72 -6.04 23.97
N LEU A 207 3.84 -6.31 22.68
CA LEU A 207 2.91 -5.83 21.66
C LEU A 207 2.09 -7.01 21.13
N SER A 208 0.78 -6.81 20.95
CA SER A 208 -0.11 -7.82 20.37
C SER A 208 -1.12 -7.16 19.44
N LEU A 209 -1.11 -7.56 18.18
CA LEU A 209 -2.03 -7.06 17.16
C LEU A 209 -3.27 -7.96 17.01
N ILE A 210 -4.38 -7.37 16.59
CA ILE A 210 -5.57 -8.13 16.16
C ILE A 210 -5.28 -9.00 14.93
N PRO A 211 -6.07 -10.06 14.66
CA PRO A 211 -5.81 -11.00 13.56
C PRO A 211 -5.67 -10.38 12.18
N GLU A 212 -6.39 -9.30 11.93
CA GLU A 212 -6.41 -8.54 10.67
C GLU A 212 -5.08 -7.81 10.39
N TRP A 213 -4.11 -7.91 11.29
CA TRP A 213 -2.84 -7.20 11.28
C TRP A 213 -1.67 -8.15 11.42
N LYS A 214 -0.56 -7.83 10.77
CA LYS A 214 0.72 -8.52 10.93
C LYS A 214 1.86 -7.50 10.97
N LEU A 215 2.82 -7.72 11.85
CA LEU A 215 4.05 -6.92 11.92
C LEU A 215 4.84 -7.08 10.63
N SER A 216 5.23 -5.96 10.05
CA SER A 216 6.03 -5.91 8.81
C SER A 216 7.46 -5.47 9.09
N VAL A 217 7.67 -4.53 10.01
CA VAL A 217 8.99 -4.04 10.42
C VAL A 217 9.02 -3.90 11.93
N ILE A 218 10.13 -4.30 12.55
CA ILE A 218 10.36 -4.14 13.99
C ILE A 218 11.80 -3.71 14.24
N TYR A 219 12.01 -2.86 15.22
CA TYR A 219 13.34 -2.45 15.65
C TYR A 219 13.34 -2.10 17.15
N PRO A 220 14.28 -2.62 17.94
CA PRO A 220 15.25 -3.67 17.62
C PRO A 220 14.59 -4.98 17.16
N ILE A 221 15.34 -5.81 16.43
CA ILE A 221 14.84 -7.10 15.93
C ILE A 221 14.78 -8.09 17.09
N VAL A 222 13.59 -8.63 17.34
CA VAL A 222 13.31 -9.69 18.32
C VAL A 222 12.48 -10.79 17.68
N THR A 223 12.36 -11.93 18.35
CA THR A 223 11.50 -13.02 17.88
C THR A 223 10.04 -12.59 17.89
N THR A 224 9.33 -12.81 16.78
CA THR A 224 7.89 -12.62 16.70
C THR A 224 7.15 -13.94 16.86
N GLU A 225 6.01 -13.90 17.54
CA GLU A 225 5.12 -15.05 17.76
C GLU A 225 3.80 -14.88 17.00
N ASP A 226 2.96 -15.91 17.07
CA ASP A 226 1.58 -15.87 16.60
C ASP A 226 1.45 -15.43 15.12
N HIS A 227 2.32 -15.99 14.26
CA HIS A 227 2.45 -15.65 12.84
C HIS A 227 2.86 -14.19 12.56
N GLY A 228 3.65 -13.59 13.46
CA GLY A 228 4.13 -12.22 13.31
C GLY A 228 3.16 -11.18 13.87
N ARG A 229 2.32 -11.55 14.85
CA ARG A 229 1.33 -10.64 15.46
C ARG A 229 1.70 -10.20 16.86
N ARG A 230 2.65 -10.91 17.49
CA ARG A 230 3.09 -10.65 18.85
C ARG A 230 4.60 -10.57 18.90
N LEU A 231 5.09 -9.76 19.81
CA LEU A 231 6.50 -9.70 20.16
C LEU A 231 6.65 -9.24 21.60
N GLU A 232 7.87 -9.39 22.12
CA GLU A 232 8.30 -8.85 23.40
C GLU A 232 9.70 -8.27 23.23
N TRP A 233 9.86 -6.99 23.63
CA TRP A 233 11.18 -6.41 23.85
C TRP A 233 11.49 -6.43 25.34
N ASN A 234 12.71 -6.82 25.67
CA ASN A 234 13.26 -6.66 27.01
C ASN A 234 14.37 -5.60 26.94
N VAL A 235 14.14 -4.47 27.59
CA VAL A 235 15.06 -3.34 27.55
C VAL A 235 15.42 -2.87 28.95
N HIS A 236 16.62 -2.33 29.07
CA HIS A 236 17.02 -1.53 30.21
C HIS A 236 16.80 -0.05 29.85
N THR A 237 15.86 0.61 30.54
CA THR A 237 15.56 2.03 30.34
C THR A 237 16.45 2.86 31.24
N HIS A 238 17.17 3.83 30.67
CA HIS A 238 18.03 4.75 31.42
C HIS A 238 17.30 6.07 31.75
N GLN A 239 17.81 6.79 32.77
CA GLN A 239 17.26 8.10 33.18
C GLN A 239 17.23 9.16 32.07
N ASP A 240 18.12 9.07 31.08
CA ASP A 240 18.17 9.98 29.94
C ASP A 240 17.16 9.64 28.83
N GLY A 241 16.41 8.54 28.99
CA GLY A 241 15.44 8.04 28.01
C GLY A 241 16.03 7.11 26.95
N SER A 242 17.35 6.86 26.96
CA SER A 242 17.95 5.83 26.12
C SER A 242 17.60 4.43 26.64
N LEU A 243 17.59 3.46 25.72
CA LEU A 243 17.24 2.07 25.99
C LEU A 243 18.41 1.17 25.57
N THR A 244 18.78 0.22 26.42
CA THR A 244 19.67 -0.88 26.06
C THR A 244 18.85 -2.14 25.89
N GLU A 245 18.74 -2.67 24.66
CA GLU A 245 18.06 -3.93 24.40
C GLU A 245 18.88 -5.11 24.94
N ARG A 246 18.23 -6.02 25.68
CA ARG A 246 18.92 -7.00 26.54
C ARG A 246 19.62 -8.11 25.76
N ASP A 247 19.07 -8.56 24.64
CA ASP A 247 19.61 -9.71 23.90
C ASP A 247 20.73 -9.30 22.94
N SER A 248 20.55 -8.19 22.23
CA SER A 248 21.48 -7.65 21.23
C SER A 248 22.50 -6.66 21.81
N GLY A 249 22.22 -6.07 22.97
CA GLY A 249 23.03 -5.00 23.57
C GLY A 249 22.96 -3.67 22.80
N LEU A 250 22.03 -3.52 21.86
CA LEU A 250 21.86 -2.28 21.10
C LEU A 250 21.40 -1.15 22.01
N ASN A 251 22.08 0.00 21.92
CA ASN A 251 21.63 1.24 22.51
C ASN A 251 20.75 1.98 21.48
N VAL A 252 19.49 2.20 21.84
CA VAL A 252 18.46 2.79 20.97
C VAL A 252 17.68 3.87 21.72
N SER A 253 17.20 4.88 20.99
CA SER A 253 16.41 5.96 21.58
C SER A 253 14.93 5.60 21.78
N TYR A 254 14.45 4.56 21.09
CA TYR A 254 13.06 4.13 21.11
C TYR A 254 12.89 2.72 20.54
N LEU A 255 11.74 2.11 20.81
CA LEU A 255 11.28 0.91 20.12
C LEU A 255 10.39 1.31 18.94
N PHE A 256 10.40 0.53 17.87
CA PHE A 256 9.71 0.85 16.63
C PHE A 256 9.06 -0.39 16.04
N TRP A 257 7.85 -0.22 15.52
CA TRP A 257 7.18 -1.25 14.74
C TRP A 257 6.35 -0.64 13.62
N GLU A 258 6.11 -1.43 12.57
CA GLU A 258 5.13 -1.21 11.53
C GLU A 258 4.30 -2.47 11.35
N ALA A 259 3.11 -2.29 10.79
CA ALA A 259 2.24 -3.41 10.50
C ALA A 259 1.42 -3.17 9.24
N GLU A 260 1.01 -4.26 8.62
CA GLU A 260 0.21 -4.30 7.42
C GLU A 260 -1.02 -5.18 7.61
N THR A 261 -2.05 -4.93 6.81
CA THR A 261 -3.23 -5.79 6.76
C THR A 261 -2.86 -7.23 6.46
N ASN A 262 -3.39 -8.14 7.26
CA ASN A 262 -3.27 -9.58 7.07
C ASN A 262 -4.43 -10.10 6.23
N SER A 263 -4.21 -10.25 4.92
CA SER A 263 -5.21 -10.75 3.96
C SER A 263 -5.70 -12.18 4.23
N GLN A 264 -4.99 -12.94 5.08
CA GLN A 264 -5.38 -14.30 5.47
C GLN A 264 -6.37 -14.33 6.64
N ALA A 265 -6.62 -13.20 7.30
CA ALA A 265 -7.52 -13.13 8.43
C ALA A 265 -8.98 -13.03 7.97
N ALA A 266 -9.81 -14.00 8.38
CA ALA A 266 -11.25 -13.91 8.17
C ALA A 266 -11.81 -12.68 8.90
N SER A 267 -12.39 -11.74 8.15
CA SER A 267 -13.03 -10.54 8.69
C SER A 267 -14.20 -10.95 9.58
N LYS A 268 -14.05 -10.77 10.90
CA LYS A 268 -15.18 -10.89 11.82
C LYS A 268 -15.84 -9.51 11.95
N PRO A 269 -17.18 -9.44 12.06
CA PRO A 269 -17.84 -8.17 12.34
C PRO A 269 -17.32 -7.65 13.68
N GLN A 270 -16.63 -6.50 13.62
CA GLN A 270 -16.14 -5.84 14.82
C GLN A 270 -17.27 -5.01 15.46
N PRO A 271 -17.26 -4.84 16.79
CA PRO A 271 -18.15 -3.89 17.46
C PRO A 271 -18.01 -2.49 16.83
N VAL A 272 -19.12 -1.74 16.80
CA VAL A 272 -19.29 -0.43 16.14
C VAL A 272 -18.26 0.64 16.53
N ASP A 273 -17.52 0.47 17.64
CA ASP A 273 -16.51 1.42 18.14
C ASP A 273 -15.07 0.88 18.11
N THR A 274 -14.75 -0.02 17.18
CA THR A 274 -13.40 -0.60 17.09
C THR A 274 -12.61 0.04 15.95
N PHE A 275 -11.43 0.57 16.27
CA PHE A 275 -10.49 1.02 15.25
C PHE A 275 -10.00 -0.20 14.48
N ASN A 276 -10.40 -0.32 13.22
CA ASN A 276 -9.83 -1.29 12.29
C ASN A 276 -9.15 -0.53 11.14
N PRO A 277 -7.82 -0.58 11.03
CA PRO A 277 -7.14 0.15 9.98
C PRO A 277 -7.37 -0.42 8.57
N ALA A 278 -7.92 -1.64 8.41
CA ALA A 278 -8.41 -2.15 7.12
C ALA A 278 -9.70 -1.47 6.64
N SER A 279 -10.47 -0.86 7.55
CA SER A 279 -11.74 -0.20 7.25
C SER A 279 -11.81 1.22 7.80
N SER A 280 -10.65 1.84 8.05
CA SER A 280 -10.59 3.18 8.62
C SER A 280 -10.92 4.22 7.56
N SER A 281 -11.85 5.10 7.89
CA SER A 281 -12.19 6.27 7.10
C SER A 281 -12.07 7.54 7.93
N LEU A 282 -12.08 8.67 7.23
CA LEU A 282 -12.26 10.00 7.80
C LEU A 282 -13.54 10.58 7.21
N ASP A 283 -14.30 11.30 8.03
CA ASP A 283 -15.50 12.05 7.62
C ASP A 283 -15.54 13.46 8.24
N ASP A 284 -16.51 14.26 7.80
CA ASP A 284 -16.67 15.67 8.21
C ASP A 284 -16.92 15.83 9.73
N THR A 285 -17.47 14.80 10.38
CA THR A 285 -17.98 14.87 11.75
C THR A 285 -16.93 14.59 12.81
N ASP A 286 -15.83 13.93 12.48
CA ASP A 286 -14.78 13.55 13.45
C ASP A 286 -13.36 14.02 13.07
N SER A 287 -13.23 14.68 11.92
CA SER A 287 -11.95 15.13 11.39
C SER A 287 -11.87 16.66 11.31
N ILE A 288 -10.68 17.15 11.00
CA ILE A 288 -10.45 18.53 10.52
C ILE A 288 -9.95 18.49 9.09
N VAL A 289 -10.19 19.55 8.32
CA VAL A 289 -9.63 19.74 6.99
C VAL A 289 -8.91 21.06 6.92
N THR A 290 -7.67 21.05 6.45
CA THR A 290 -6.86 22.26 6.33
C THR A 290 -5.99 22.22 5.07
N PRO A 291 -5.68 23.38 4.46
CA PRO A 291 -4.70 23.47 3.38
C PRO A 291 -3.33 22.92 3.83
N VAL A 292 -2.61 22.31 2.89
CA VAL A 292 -1.34 21.61 3.18
C VAL A 292 -0.27 22.51 3.82
N ASP A 293 -0.24 23.80 3.48
CA ASP A 293 0.71 24.78 4.01
C ASP A 293 0.49 25.12 5.49
N LYS A 294 -0.70 24.84 6.04
CA LYS A 294 -1.05 25.02 7.46
C LYS A 294 -0.93 23.75 8.30
N VAL A 295 -0.80 22.57 7.67
CA VAL A 295 -0.83 21.27 8.37
C VAL A 295 0.27 21.15 9.42
N THR A 296 1.49 21.58 9.12
CA THR A 296 2.63 21.42 10.04
C THR A 296 2.45 22.21 11.34
N VAL A 297 1.96 23.44 11.23
CA VAL A 297 1.66 24.30 12.40
C VAL A 297 0.50 23.70 13.21
N TYR A 298 -0.55 23.22 12.54
CA TYR A 298 -1.66 22.58 13.21
C TYR A 298 -1.23 21.30 13.96
N LEU A 299 -0.41 20.46 13.32
CA LEU A 299 0.13 19.24 13.91
C LEU A 299 1.06 19.52 15.10
N ASP A 300 1.99 20.47 14.99
CA ASP A 300 2.88 20.79 16.12
C ASP A 300 2.08 21.24 17.35
N ASN A 301 1.11 22.14 17.16
CA ASN A 301 0.22 22.59 18.22
C ASN A 301 -0.60 21.43 18.81
N SER A 302 -1.19 20.58 17.96
CA SER A 302 -2.02 19.45 18.39
C SER A 302 -1.19 18.41 19.17
N LEU A 303 -0.04 18.02 18.66
CA LEU A 303 0.83 17.05 19.31
C LEU A 303 1.41 17.59 20.62
N LYS A 304 1.64 18.91 20.70
CA LYS A 304 2.10 19.57 21.94
C LYS A 304 1.04 19.49 23.03
N VAL A 305 -0.23 19.79 22.72
CA VAL A 305 -1.31 19.67 23.73
C VAL A 305 -1.59 18.22 24.09
N LEU A 306 -1.29 17.26 23.20
CA LEU A 306 -1.38 15.82 23.48
C LEU A 306 -0.20 15.28 24.32
N GLY A 307 0.75 16.13 24.71
CA GLY A 307 1.84 15.76 25.62
C GLY A 307 3.13 15.28 24.95
N LEU A 308 3.27 15.38 23.62
CA LEU A 308 4.51 15.01 22.93
C LEU A 308 5.59 16.07 23.13
N HIS A 309 6.80 15.63 23.47
CA HIS A 309 7.99 16.47 23.57
C HIS A 309 8.52 16.91 22.18
N PRO A 310 9.37 17.95 22.08
CA PRO A 310 9.78 18.53 20.80
C PRO A 310 10.39 17.54 19.79
N GLU A 311 11.23 16.62 20.24
CA GLU A 311 11.82 15.59 19.38
C GLU A 311 10.76 14.64 18.79
N ALA A 312 9.83 14.15 19.61
CA ALA A 312 8.74 13.29 19.15
C ALA A 312 7.86 14.02 18.13
N ARG A 313 7.49 15.29 18.38
CA ARG A 313 6.70 16.10 17.43
C ARG A 313 7.43 16.33 16.11
N THR A 314 8.73 16.65 16.19
CA THR A 314 9.56 16.85 15.00
C THR A 314 9.61 15.57 14.17
N SER A 315 9.94 14.44 14.79
CA SER A 315 10.05 13.14 14.12
C SER A 315 8.71 12.64 13.55
N PHE A 316 7.60 12.95 14.23
CA PHE A 316 6.25 12.70 13.74
C PHE A 316 5.99 13.48 12.46
N ILE A 317 6.16 14.81 12.50
CA ILE A 317 5.84 15.70 11.38
C ILE A 317 6.75 15.38 10.20
N THR A 318 8.07 15.30 10.40
CA THR A 318 9.02 15.08 9.28
C THR A 318 8.84 13.72 8.61
N TYR A 319 8.32 12.71 9.33
CA TYR A 319 8.03 11.42 8.73
C TYR A 319 6.83 11.45 7.79
N TRP A 320 5.74 12.10 8.22
CA TRP A 320 4.51 12.16 7.46
C TRP A 320 4.49 13.27 6.40
N LEU A 321 5.36 14.28 6.56
CA LEU A 321 5.42 15.44 5.68
C LEU A 321 5.51 15.07 4.18
N PRO A 322 6.37 14.13 3.74
CA PRO A 322 6.42 13.74 2.33
C PRO A 322 5.10 13.17 1.77
N SER A 323 4.31 12.46 2.59
CA SER A 323 2.97 12.00 2.18
C SER A 323 1.96 13.14 2.17
N ILE A 324 1.99 13.99 3.21
CA ILE A 324 1.10 15.15 3.35
C ILE A 324 1.27 16.14 2.18
N LEU A 325 2.51 16.39 1.76
CA LEU A 325 2.83 17.35 0.68
C LEU A 325 2.34 16.93 -0.71
N LYS A 326 1.83 15.71 -0.89
CA LYS A 326 1.24 15.24 -2.15
C LYS A 326 -0.14 15.82 -2.41
N HIS A 327 -0.77 16.41 -1.39
CA HIS A 327 -2.17 16.83 -1.40
C HIS A 327 -2.31 18.35 -1.29
N GLU A 328 -3.37 18.93 -1.87
CA GLU A 328 -3.66 20.37 -1.72
C GLU A 328 -4.33 20.66 -0.36
N TYR A 329 -5.24 19.78 0.06
CA TYR A 329 -5.89 19.81 1.36
C TYR A 329 -5.76 18.45 2.03
N VAL A 330 -5.67 18.45 3.36
CA VAL A 330 -5.57 17.22 4.15
C VAL A 330 -6.67 17.19 5.18
N ALA A 331 -7.44 16.10 5.17
CA ALA A 331 -8.27 15.72 6.30
C ALA A 331 -7.42 14.94 7.30
N LEU A 332 -7.53 15.23 8.59
CA LEU A 332 -6.87 14.45 9.64
C LEU A 332 -7.75 14.29 10.88
N ARG A 333 -7.52 13.21 11.62
CA ARG A 333 -8.07 12.98 12.96
C ARG A 333 -7.12 12.15 13.82
N PHE A 334 -7.22 12.29 15.13
CA PHE A 334 -6.57 11.38 16.07
C PHE A 334 -7.55 10.30 16.55
N VAL A 335 -7.08 9.06 16.58
CA VAL A 335 -7.85 7.91 17.07
C VAL A 335 -7.88 7.93 18.61
N PRO A 336 -9.04 7.69 19.25
CA PRO A 336 -9.10 7.52 20.69
C PRO A 336 -8.15 6.43 21.17
N GLN A 337 -7.35 6.72 22.20
CA GLN A 337 -6.33 5.79 22.72
C GLN A 337 -6.94 4.43 23.09
N ALA A 338 -8.13 4.42 23.69
CA ALA A 338 -8.83 3.19 24.05
C ALA A 338 -9.22 2.34 22.82
N ALA A 339 -9.52 2.96 21.68
CA ALA A 339 -9.81 2.24 20.43
C ALA A 339 -8.53 1.69 19.82
N PHE A 340 -7.44 2.45 19.85
CA PHE A 340 -6.12 1.99 19.38
C PHE A 340 -5.58 0.82 20.22
N GLU A 341 -5.75 0.85 21.54
CA GLU A 341 -5.37 -0.24 22.45
C GLU A 341 -6.07 -1.57 22.13
N ARG A 342 -7.32 -1.53 21.64
CA ARG A 342 -8.03 -2.74 21.21
C ARG A 342 -7.45 -3.35 19.92
N ALA A 343 -6.90 -2.52 19.03
CA ALA A 343 -6.32 -2.96 17.76
C ALA A 343 -4.87 -3.42 17.91
N ALA A 344 -4.09 -2.72 18.74
CA ALA A 344 -2.69 -2.99 19.01
C ALA A 344 -2.45 -2.87 20.51
N SER A 345 -2.60 -3.97 21.26
CA SER A 345 -2.45 -3.94 22.71
C SER A 345 -0.98 -3.81 23.10
N LEU A 346 -0.69 -2.87 24.01
CA LEU A 346 0.65 -2.57 24.49
C LEU A 346 0.71 -2.78 26.00
N ARG A 347 1.41 -3.83 26.43
CA ARG A 347 1.61 -4.14 27.86
C ARG A 347 3.05 -3.90 28.24
N ILE A 348 3.26 -3.06 29.25
CA ILE A 348 4.58 -2.68 29.74
C ILE A 348 4.70 -3.13 31.20
N SER A 349 5.81 -3.78 31.55
CA SER A 349 6.10 -4.28 32.90
C SER A 349 7.51 -3.86 33.33
N PRO A 350 7.70 -3.18 34.48
CA PRO A 350 6.67 -2.73 35.43
C PRO A 350 5.66 -1.78 34.77
N GLN A 351 4.48 -1.62 35.37
CA GLN A 351 3.45 -0.78 34.79
C GLN A 351 3.87 0.70 34.85
N PRO A 352 3.89 1.44 33.72
CA PRO A 352 4.10 2.88 33.74
C PRO A 352 2.97 3.59 34.49
N ASP A 353 3.32 4.67 35.17
CA ASP A 353 2.35 5.55 35.83
C ASP A 353 1.38 6.17 34.81
N VAL A 354 1.89 6.48 33.61
CA VAL A 354 1.11 7.02 32.49
C VAL A 354 1.59 6.47 31.16
N VAL A 355 0.62 6.13 30.31
CA VAL A 355 0.83 5.71 28.92
C VAL A 355 0.06 6.67 28.03
N THR A 356 0.79 7.36 27.14
CA THR A 356 0.23 8.30 26.15
C THR A 356 0.39 7.67 24.77
N ARG A 357 -0.70 7.40 24.06
CA ARG A 357 -0.68 6.81 22.71
C ARG A 357 -1.43 7.71 21.74
N VAL A 358 -0.71 8.31 20.79
CA VAL A 358 -1.28 9.22 19.79
C VAL A 358 -1.19 8.59 18.41
N PHE A 359 -2.33 8.27 17.83
CA PHE A 359 -2.39 7.68 16.50
C PHE A 359 -3.18 8.57 15.53
N MET A 360 -2.54 8.99 14.44
CA MET A 360 -3.16 9.88 13.44
C MET A 360 -3.64 9.10 12.21
N LEU A 361 -4.85 9.43 11.77
CA LEU A 361 -5.31 9.12 10.43
C LEU A 361 -5.31 10.40 9.61
N PHE A 362 -4.90 10.33 8.35
CA PHE A 362 -5.03 11.44 7.42
C PHE A 362 -5.32 10.95 6.00
N LYS A 363 -5.90 11.83 5.17
CA LYS A 363 -6.11 11.60 3.75
C LYS A 363 -6.10 12.91 2.97
N GLY A 364 -5.73 12.85 1.70
CA GLY A 364 -5.89 13.97 0.78
C GLY A 364 -7.36 14.26 0.49
N ILE A 365 -7.71 15.54 0.40
CA ILE A 365 -9.03 16.00 -0.03
C ILE A 365 -8.84 16.85 -1.28
N ARG A 366 -9.55 16.51 -2.35
CA ARG A 366 -9.56 17.33 -3.57
C ARG A 366 -10.37 18.59 -3.34
N LYS A 367 -10.01 19.66 -4.03
CA LYS A 367 -10.65 20.96 -3.89
C LYS A 367 -12.16 20.92 -4.16
N GLU A 368 -12.57 20.14 -5.15
CA GLU A 368 -13.99 19.93 -5.51
C GLU A 368 -14.80 19.24 -4.39
N ASP A 369 -14.16 18.44 -3.54
CA ASP A 369 -14.82 17.69 -2.49
C ASP A 369 -14.99 18.52 -1.20
N LEU A 370 -14.33 19.68 -1.07
CA LEU A 370 -14.31 20.49 0.16
C LEU A 370 -15.71 20.91 0.65
N ALA A 371 -16.69 21.06 -0.25
CA ALA A 371 -18.07 21.38 0.14
C ALA A 371 -18.67 20.34 1.09
N ASN A 372 -18.21 19.08 1.00
CA ASN A 372 -18.64 17.98 1.86
C ASN A 372 -17.93 17.97 3.23
N TRP A 373 -16.99 18.90 3.46
CA TRP A 373 -16.11 18.95 4.64
C TRP A 373 -16.25 20.25 5.42
N THR A 374 -17.46 20.82 5.48
CA THR A 374 -17.68 22.14 6.08
C THR A 374 -17.47 22.14 7.60
N SER A 375 -17.91 21.09 8.31
CA SER A 375 -17.70 20.98 9.77
C SER A 375 -16.22 20.81 10.10
N ALA A 376 -15.52 19.98 9.33
CA ALA A 376 -14.10 19.71 9.50
C ALA A 376 -13.23 20.95 9.22
N GLN A 377 -13.57 21.75 8.20
CA GLN A 377 -12.92 23.05 7.97
C GLN A 377 -13.13 23.98 9.16
N ASN A 378 -14.36 24.11 9.66
CA ASN A 378 -14.65 24.95 10.83
C ASN A 378 -13.93 24.50 12.10
N LYS A 379 -13.66 23.20 12.26
CA LYS A 379 -12.89 22.68 13.39
C LYS A 379 -11.40 22.94 13.27
N ALA A 380 -10.85 23.02 12.07
CA ALA A 380 -9.43 23.34 11.85
C ALA A 380 -9.05 24.72 12.42
N GLU A 381 -10.02 25.64 12.50
CA GLU A 381 -9.85 26.99 13.03
C GLU A 381 -10.06 27.09 14.56
N LYS A 382 -10.45 25.99 15.23
CA LYS A 382 -10.64 25.96 16.68
C LYS A 382 -9.31 25.71 17.40
N ASP A 383 -9.24 26.13 18.66
CA ASP A 383 -8.15 25.77 19.55
C ASP A 383 -7.99 24.24 19.61
N VAL A 384 -6.76 23.72 19.55
CA VAL A 384 -6.49 22.28 19.42
C VAL A 384 -6.66 21.48 20.71
N ALA A 385 -6.90 22.12 21.87
CA ALA A 385 -6.96 21.44 23.16
C ALA A 385 -8.11 20.41 23.27
N TRP A 386 -9.14 20.50 22.43
CA TRP A 386 -10.21 19.49 22.41
C TRP A 386 -9.71 18.08 22.04
N TRP A 387 -8.58 17.97 21.34
CA TRP A 387 -7.99 16.66 21.03
C TRP A 387 -7.60 15.89 22.28
N VAL A 388 -7.27 16.55 23.39
CA VAL A 388 -6.96 15.88 24.67
C VAL A 388 -8.13 14.98 25.09
N ASN A 389 -9.36 15.48 24.97
CA ASN A 389 -10.57 14.73 25.31
C ASN A 389 -10.90 13.65 24.29
N VAL A 390 -10.63 13.88 23.00
CA VAL A 390 -10.88 12.89 21.94
C VAL A 390 -9.94 11.71 22.06
N VAL A 391 -8.64 11.98 22.24
CA VAL A 391 -7.64 10.92 22.38
C VAL A 391 -7.75 10.26 23.76
N GLY A 392 -8.10 11.03 24.79
CA GLY A 392 -8.23 10.55 26.17
C GLY A 392 -6.89 10.44 26.88
N VAL A 393 -6.01 11.42 26.68
CA VAL A 393 -4.66 11.47 27.26
C VAL A 393 -4.60 12.41 28.48
N ASP A 394 -3.54 12.28 29.27
CA ASP A 394 -3.25 13.15 30.42
C ASP A 394 -1.92 13.91 30.20
N PRO A 395 -1.94 15.09 29.54
CA PRO A 395 -0.72 15.83 29.22
C PRO A 395 0.05 16.30 30.44
N ALA A 396 -0.63 16.51 31.58
CA ALA A 396 0.00 16.94 32.82
C ALA A 396 0.90 15.82 33.36
N ARG A 397 0.37 14.60 33.45
CA ARG A 397 1.17 13.42 33.87
C ARG A 397 2.17 13.01 32.81
N ALA A 398 1.85 13.14 31.52
CA ALA A 398 2.78 12.88 30.44
C ALA A 398 4.03 13.77 30.48
N GLY A 399 3.93 14.98 31.05
CA GLY A 399 5.05 15.89 31.26
C GLY A 399 5.80 15.72 32.58
N ASP A 400 5.30 14.92 33.52
CA ASP A 400 5.86 14.78 34.87
C ASP A 400 7.08 13.84 34.86
N VAL A 401 8.27 14.43 34.97
CA VAL A 401 9.56 13.72 34.95
C VAL A 401 9.79 12.83 36.18
N THR A 402 8.96 12.94 37.21
CA THR A 402 9.05 12.08 38.41
C THR A 402 8.35 10.73 38.23
N LEU A 403 7.55 10.59 37.17
CA LEU A 403 6.79 9.38 36.86
C LEU A 403 7.55 8.47 35.88
N PHE A 404 7.27 7.17 35.93
CA PHE A 404 7.59 6.26 34.84
C PHE A 404 6.53 6.42 33.73
N ARG A 405 6.95 6.89 32.56
CA ARG A 405 6.08 7.28 31.45
C ARG A 405 6.39 6.48 30.20
N ALA A 406 5.37 6.10 29.46
CA ALA A 406 5.48 5.58 28.11
C ALA A 406 4.77 6.50 27.12
N LEU A 407 5.44 6.83 26.02
CA LEU A 407 4.87 7.62 24.94
C LEU A 407 4.95 6.80 23.65
N GLU A 408 3.81 6.51 23.05
CA GLU A 408 3.74 5.97 21.70
C GLU A 408 3.08 6.97 20.76
N TRP A 409 3.64 7.13 19.57
CA TRP A 409 2.92 7.78 18.48
C TRP A 409 3.10 7.05 17.17
N GLY A 410 2.09 7.16 16.30
CA GLY A 410 2.12 6.58 14.96
C GLY A 410 1.05 7.20 14.07
N GLY A 411 0.94 6.70 12.84
CA GLY A 411 -0.15 7.10 11.98
C GLY A 411 -0.37 6.20 10.79
N MET A 412 -1.34 6.58 9.97
CA MET A 412 -1.69 5.93 8.74
C MET A 412 -2.28 6.94 7.75
N GLU A 413 -1.83 6.85 6.50
CA GLU A 413 -2.50 7.48 5.37
C GLU A 413 -3.66 6.58 4.94
N VAL A 414 -4.88 7.11 4.98
CA VAL A 414 -6.06 6.44 4.44
C VAL A 414 -6.11 6.75 2.95
N LEU A 415 -5.69 5.79 2.14
CA LEU A 415 -5.80 5.86 0.69
C LEU A 415 -7.30 5.71 0.33
N ILE A 416 -7.86 6.62 -0.47
CA ILE A 416 -9.25 6.56 -1.03
C ILE A 416 -9.27 6.38 -2.52
#